data_AF-A0A146K4Z2-F1
#
_entry.id   AF-A0A146K4Z2-F1
#
_cell.length_a   1.000
_cell.length_b   1.000
_cell.length_c   1.000
_cell.angle_alpha   90.00
_cell.angle_beta   90.00
_cell.angle_gamma   90.00
#
_symmetry.space_group_name_H-M   'P 1'
#
loop_
_entity.id
_entity.type
_entity.pdbx_description
1 polymer ?
#
loop_
_entity_poly.entity_id
_entity_poly.type
_entity_poly.pdbx_seq_one_letter_code
_entity_poly.pdbx_strand_id
1 'polypeptide(L)'
;YECPCGYVYDPAEGDPDNGIEAGTAFQDLPEDWVCPLCGAEKEYFEEVQLVQKGVFIMEKYVCSVCGYVYDPAEGDPDNDIEAGTAFEDLP
;
A
#
# COMPACT_ATOMS: atom_id res chain seq x y z
N TYR A 1 -1.26 -4.34 7.95
CA TYR A 1 -1.68 -5.72 8.23
C TYR A 1 -3.17 -5.83 8.03
N GLU A 2 -3.65 -6.88 7.37
CA GLU A 2 -5.09 -7.06 7.08
C GLU A 2 -5.63 -8.29 7.81
N CYS A 3 -6.77 -8.13 8.46
CA CYS A 3 -7.54 -9.20 9.07
C CYS A 3 -8.52 -9.79 8.04
N PRO A 4 -8.84 -11.10 8.06
CA PRO A 4 -9.80 -11.73 7.16
C PRO A 4 -11.21 -11.11 7.15
N CYS A 5 -11.56 -10.31 8.17
CA CYS A 5 -12.81 -9.55 8.19
C CYS A 5 -12.78 -8.25 7.35
N GLY A 6 -11.62 -7.89 6.78
CA GLY A 6 -11.39 -6.67 6.01
C GLY A 6 -10.87 -5.48 6.83
N TYR A 7 -10.63 -5.64 8.14
CA TYR A 7 -9.97 -4.59 8.93
C TYR A 7 -8.50 -4.50 8.55
N VAL A 8 -7.99 -3.28 8.35
CA VAL A 8 -6.58 -3.01 8.07
C VAL A 8 -5.98 -2.23 9.23
N TYR A 9 -4.97 -2.81 9.88
CA TYR A 9 -4.11 -2.11 10.82
C TYR A 9 -3.00 -1.38 10.06
N ASP A 10 -3.02 -0.05 10.12
CA ASP A 10 -1.93 0.82 9.65
C ASP A 10 -1.11 1.29 10.87
N PRO A 11 0.17 0.88 11.00
CA PRO A 11 1.05 1.38 12.05
C PRO A 11 1.14 2.90 12.12
N ALA A 12 1.01 3.62 11.01
CA ALA A 12 1.05 5.08 10.99
C ALA A 12 -0.19 5.71 11.65
N GLU A 13 -1.33 5.02 11.63
CA GLU A 13 -2.56 5.46 12.30
C GLU A 13 -2.67 4.88 13.73
N GLY A 14 -2.13 3.67 13.95
CA GLY A 14 -2.30 2.93 15.19
C GLY A 14 -3.74 2.45 15.36
N ASP A 15 -4.18 2.32 16.61
CA ASP A 15 -5.57 2.04 16.97
C ASP A 15 -5.94 2.81 18.27
N PRO A 16 -6.07 4.16 18.19
CA PRO A 16 -6.19 5.02 19.37
C PRO A 16 -7.45 4.74 20.20
N ASP A 17 -8.53 4.29 19.56
CA ASP A 17 -9.79 3.93 20.22
C ASP A 17 -9.62 2.72 21.15
N ASN A 18 -8.64 1.85 20.87
CA ASN A 18 -8.28 0.70 21.70
C ASN A 18 -6.94 0.91 22.43
N GLY A 19 -6.46 2.16 22.53
CA GLY A 19 -5.29 2.52 23.32
C GLY A 19 -3.94 2.24 22.64
N ILE A 20 -3.93 2.04 21.33
CA ILE A 20 -2.70 1.88 20.54
C ILE A 20 -2.38 3.21 19.84
N GLU A 21 -1.25 3.81 20.18
CA GLU A 21 -0.86 5.08 19.59
C GLU A 21 -0.41 4.93 18.13
N ALA A 22 -0.60 5.99 17.34
CA ALA A 22 -0.01 6.13 16.02
C ALA A 22 1.52 5.94 16.07
N GLY A 23 2.06 5.25 15.08
CA GLY A 23 3.46 4.84 15.01
C GLY A 23 3.77 3.50 15.69
N THR A 24 2.81 2.86 16.36
CA THR A 24 3.01 1.53 16.95
C THR A 24 3.05 0.49 15.84
N ALA A 25 4.16 -0.25 15.74
CA ALA A 25 4.25 -1.31 14.75
C ALA A 25 3.42 -2.54 15.15
N PHE A 26 2.97 -3.33 14.18
CA PHE A 26 2.09 -4.47 14.45
C PHE A 26 2.75 -5.52 15.36
N GLN A 27 4.06 -5.74 15.21
CA GLN A 27 4.82 -6.62 16.11
C GLN A 27 4.86 -6.12 17.56
N ASP A 28 4.74 -4.81 17.78
CA ASP A 28 4.81 -4.17 19.10
C ASP A 28 3.44 -4.08 19.78
N LEU A 29 2.35 -4.46 19.09
CA LEU A 29 1.02 -4.55 19.68
C LEU A 29 1.00 -5.54 20.87
N PRO A 30 0.21 -5.27 21.93
CA PRO A 30 0.00 -6.22 23.02
C PRO A 30 -0.43 -7.60 22.53
N GLU A 31 -0.06 -8.66 23.25
CA GLU A 31 -0.44 -10.04 22.88
C GLU A 31 -1.95 -10.29 22.97
N ASP A 32 -2.63 -9.55 23.85
CA ASP A 32 -4.08 -9.59 24.04
C ASP A 32 -4.86 -8.64 23.12
N TRP A 33 -4.16 -7.87 22.27
CA TRP A 33 -4.82 -7.05 21.27
C TRP A 33 -5.48 -7.93 20.20
N VAL A 34 -6.73 -7.58 19.88
CA VAL A 34 -7.56 -8.28 18.90
C VAL A 34 -8.12 -7.29 17.88
N CYS A 35 -8.49 -7.80 16.71
CA CYS A 35 -9.14 -6.99 15.67
C CYS A 35 -10.37 -6.25 16.26
N PRO A 36 -10.43 -4.92 16.18
CA PRO A 36 -11.53 -4.16 16.76
C PRO A 36 -12.89 -4.39 16.06
N LEU A 37 -12.89 -4.94 14.84
CA LEU A 37 -14.13 -5.26 14.12
C LEU A 37 -14.70 -6.64 14.44
N CYS A 38 -13.85 -7.66 14.58
CA CYS A 38 -14.31 -9.05 14.69
C CYS A 38 -13.76 -9.84 15.87
N GLY A 39 -12.82 -9.29 16.64
CA GLY A 39 -12.18 -9.96 17.77
C GLY A 39 -11.16 -11.05 17.40
N ALA A 40 -10.74 -11.14 16.13
CA ALA A 40 -9.69 -12.08 15.73
C ALA A 40 -8.33 -11.70 16.32
N GLU A 41 -7.58 -12.70 16.76
CA GLU A 41 -6.23 -12.53 17.30
C GLU A 41 -5.20 -12.13 16.23
N LYS A 42 -4.05 -11.61 16.67
CA LYS A 42 -2.96 -11.15 15.80
C LYS A 42 -2.47 -12.21 14.81
N GLU A 43 -2.56 -13.48 15.15
CA GLU A 43 -2.12 -14.60 14.28
C GLU A 43 -2.93 -14.72 12.98
N TYR A 44 -4.15 -14.19 12.93
CA TYR A 44 -4.99 -14.21 11.73
C TYR A 44 -4.70 -13.06 10.78
N PHE A 45 -3.86 -12.10 11.18
CA PHE A 45 -3.53 -10.97 10.33
C PHE A 45 -2.40 -11.33 9.36
N GLU A 46 -2.55 -10.88 8.12
CA GLU A 46 -1.52 -11.01 7.10
C GLU A 46 -0.83 -9.66 6.87
N GLU A 47 0.48 -9.70 6.62
CA GLU A 47 1.21 -8.53 6.18
C GLU A 47 0.77 -8.19 4.75
N VAL A 48 -0.06 -7.17 4.64
CA VAL A 48 -0.35 -6.54 3.37
C VAL A 48 0.66 -5.44 3.14
N GLN A 49 1.22 -5.39 1.94
CA GLN A 49 1.94 -4.22 1.49
C GLN A 49 0.91 -3.10 1.42
N LEU A 50 0.84 -2.29 2.50
CA LEU A 50 0.06 -1.07 2.51
C LEU A 50 0.59 -0.23 1.37
N VAL A 51 -0.12 -0.27 0.25
CA VAL A 51 0.03 0.68 -0.84
C VAL A 51 -0.50 1.98 -0.27
N GLN A 52 0.29 2.62 0.60
CA GLN A 52 -0.06 3.86 1.26
C GLN A 52 -0.55 4.80 0.17
N LYS A 53 -1.78 5.28 0.33
CA LYS A 53 -2.34 6.37 -0.45
C LYS A 53 -1.30 7.50 -0.51
N GLY A 54 -0.49 7.55 -1.57
CA GLY A 54 0.45 8.65 -1.84
C GLY A 54 1.95 8.41 -1.70
N VAL A 55 2.46 7.20 -1.45
CA VAL A 55 3.89 6.88 -1.70
C VAL A 55 3.99 5.59 -2.50
N PHE A 56 3.55 5.68 -3.75
CA PHE A 56 3.95 4.73 -4.77
C PHE A 56 5.40 5.01 -5.12
N ILE A 57 6.22 3.97 -5.06
CA ILE A 57 7.39 3.92 -5.92
C ILE A 57 6.83 3.76 -7.35
N MET A 58 6.60 4.90 -8.00
CA MET A 58 6.46 5.10 -9.44
C MET A 58 5.21 4.50 -10.07
N GLU A 59 4.32 5.39 -10.52
CA GLU A 59 3.11 5.08 -11.30
C GLU A 59 3.49 4.40 -12.62
N LYS A 60 3.71 3.09 -12.58
CA LYS A 60 3.94 2.29 -13.78
C LYS A 60 2.59 2.01 -14.44
N TYR A 61 2.41 2.47 -15.68
CA TYR A 61 1.17 2.29 -16.41
C TYR A 61 1.23 1.01 -17.21
N VAL A 62 0.32 0.08 -16.94
CA VAL A 62 0.24 -1.20 -17.65
C VAL A 62 -0.87 -1.16 -18.69
N CYS A 63 -0.52 -1.27 -19.97
CA CYS A 63 -1.48 -1.41 -21.05
C CYS A 63 -2.18 -2.77 -20.96
N SER A 64 -3.49 -2.78 -20.70
CA SER A 64 -4.28 -4.01 -20.58
C SER A 64 -4.45 -4.78 -21.89
N VAL A 65 -4.15 -4.17 -23.03
CA VAL A 65 -4.30 -4.76 -24.37
C VAL A 65 -3.04 -5.54 -24.78
N CYS A 66 -1.85 -4.97 -24.56
CA CYS A 66 -0.58 -5.57 -24.98
C CYS A 66 0.36 -5.94 -23.82
N GLY A 67 0.05 -5.54 -22.59
CA GLY A 67 0.87 -5.79 -21.41
C GLY A 67 2.09 -4.88 -21.27
N TYR A 68 2.24 -3.87 -22.14
CA TYR A 68 3.34 -2.90 -22.05
C TYR A 68 3.28 -2.14 -20.72
N VAL A 69 4.44 -1.98 -20.07
CA VAL A 69 4.58 -1.28 -18.80
C VAL A 69 5.38 -0.01 -19.04
N TYR A 70 4.72 1.14 -18.95
CA TYR A 70 5.35 2.45 -19.02
C TYR A 70 5.84 2.87 -17.64
N ASP A 71 7.10 3.24 -17.52
CA ASP A 71 7.65 3.85 -16.32
C ASP A 71 8.01 5.32 -16.60
N PRO A 72 7.27 6.29 -16.06
CA PRO A 72 7.55 7.71 -16.23
C PRO A 72 8.98 8.09 -15.87
N ALA A 73 9.61 7.49 -14.84
CA ALA A 73 10.97 7.92 -14.48
C ALA A 73 12.04 7.38 -15.43
N GLU A 74 11.72 6.37 -16.24
CA GLU A 74 12.59 5.87 -17.30
C GLU A 74 12.24 6.52 -18.66
N GLY A 75 10.97 6.92 -18.84
CA GLY A 75 10.45 7.36 -20.13
C GLY A 75 10.29 6.18 -21.08
N ASP A 76 10.36 6.45 -22.38
CA ASP A 76 10.39 5.42 -23.43
C ASP A 76 11.29 5.89 -24.58
N PRO A 77 12.60 5.58 -24.53
CA PRO A 77 13.56 5.95 -25.56
C PRO A 77 13.25 5.35 -26.94
N ASP A 78 12.52 4.23 -27.00
CA ASP A 78 12.14 3.60 -28.26
C ASP A 78 11.01 4.36 -28.96
N ASN A 79 10.25 5.17 -28.20
CA ASN A 79 9.16 6.02 -28.69
C ASN A 79 9.42 7.53 -28.45
N ASP A 80 10.69 7.92 -28.27
CA ASP A 80 11.12 9.32 -28.08
C ASP A 80 10.44 10.04 -26.89
N ILE A 81 10.08 9.30 -25.84
CA ILE A 81 9.50 9.84 -24.60
C ILE A 81 10.61 10.01 -23.56
N GLU A 82 10.81 11.24 -23.10
CA GLU A 82 11.83 11.53 -22.10
C GLU A 82 11.44 11.03 -20.70
N ALA A 83 12.46 10.66 -19.92
CA ALA A 83 12.30 10.38 -18.50
C ALA A 83 11.69 11.59 -17.76
N GLY A 84 10.71 11.32 -16.92
CA GLY A 84 9.90 12.30 -16.20
C GLY A 84 8.61 12.69 -16.91
N THR A 85 8.31 12.15 -18.10
CA THR A 85 7.06 12.43 -18.81
C THR A 85 5.89 11.72 -18.12
N ALA A 86 4.82 12.45 -17.80
CA ALA A 86 3.62 11.84 -17.22
C ALA A 86 2.83 11.12 -18.31
N PHE A 87 2.06 10.09 -17.96
CA PHE A 87 1.25 9.36 -18.94
C PHE A 87 0.21 10.25 -19.63
N GLU A 88 -0.29 11.27 -18.93
CA GLU A 88 -1.24 12.26 -19.45
C GLU A 88 -0.65 13.16 -20.54
N ASP A 89 0.68 13.26 -20.58
CA ASP A 89 1.43 14.05 -21.57
C ASP A 89 1.88 13.20 -22.77
N LEU A 90 1.55 11.90 -22.80
CA LEU A 90 1.81 11.02 -23.93
C LEU A 90 0.83 11.29 -25.09
N PRO A 91 1.30 11.22 -26.35
CA PRO A 91 0.51 11.54 -27.55
C PRO A 91 -0.60 10.53 -27.89
#